data_AF-A0A1G4YWM5-F1
#
_entry.id   AF-A0A1G4YWM5-F1
#
_cell.length_a   1.000
_cell.length_b   1.000
_cell.length_c   1.000
_cell.angle_alpha   90.00
_cell.angle_beta   90.00
_cell.angle_gamma   90.00
#
_symmetry.space_group_name_H-M   'P 1'
#
loop_
_entity.id
_entity.type
_entity.pdbx_description
1 polymer ?
#
loop_
_entity_poly.entity_id
_entity_poly.type
_entity_poly.pdbx_seq_one_letter_code
_entity_poly.pdbx_strand_id
1 'polypeptide(L)'
;MSAKSIFIMGALLIYGSLAKASGYTFTHLSNLGGTFSYASAINNGGQVAGYSAITNNVARHAVLWSGNAVIDLHMSGNGGSSSAFAINDAGQIAGASNHHATLWNGTTAIDLGTLGGTTSVAYGINNAGQVAGYSDTTGNVAQHATVWNGTTAIDLGTLGGNNSLAGSINDAGQVVGSATTYPNTIGVHSIHATVWNGTTATDLGPQGGRYGNFSSAFAINSAGQVVGDADLQAALWNGATMTKLDTLSGATTSQAFDINNAGIVVGTSWNNTDHHATLWNGTAATDLNSFLDAASVRDGWVLVQATGINDNGSIVGEAYNSKLNGNQAFLLTPDGISPNDPIMPTTYLTSGWGFDFAIPSYTIYLDPLVATGYDYILDSGPNFQSVLLPSIGDNQFGLYLWNGTTWTFDSVINAGTEHSFGSMGVDRFRIAGIETSAGLDPNSPTAFVTGLTFAGTGEASMRMIPLTQEVGVVPEPETYAMLLGGLGLLGFMVRRRKTS
;
A
#
# COMPACT_ATOMS: atom_id res chain seq x y z
N MET A 1 1.25 52.23 -56.28
CA MET A 1 0.34 52.72 -55.22
C MET A 1 -0.85 51.77 -55.13
N SER A 2 -1.33 51.56 -53.91
CA SER A 2 -2.31 50.55 -53.47
C SER A 2 -1.75 49.14 -53.25
N ALA A 3 -1.07 48.96 -52.11
CA ALA A 3 -0.83 47.66 -51.50
C ALA A 3 -2.17 47.07 -51.02
N LYS A 4 -2.48 45.83 -51.40
CA LYS A 4 -3.59 45.06 -50.84
C LYS A 4 -3.12 44.46 -49.53
N SER A 5 -3.67 44.94 -48.42
CA SER A 5 -3.49 44.33 -47.10
C SER A 5 -4.16 42.95 -47.08
N ILE A 6 -3.36 41.90 -46.95
CA ILE A 6 -3.83 40.54 -46.64
C ILE A 6 -3.91 40.46 -45.11
N PHE A 7 -5.12 40.41 -44.57
CA PHE A 7 -5.35 40.04 -43.18
C PHE A 7 -5.14 38.53 -43.05
N ILE A 8 -4.01 38.12 -42.46
CA ILE A 8 -3.84 36.75 -41.95
C ILE A 8 -4.55 36.70 -40.61
N MET A 9 -5.72 36.07 -40.58
CA MET A 9 -6.41 35.71 -39.35
C MET A 9 -5.60 34.59 -38.69
N GLY A 10 -4.68 34.96 -37.80
CA GLY A 10 -4.01 34.03 -36.91
C GLY A 10 -5.06 33.43 -35.97
N ALA A 11 -5.45 32.18 -36.22
CA ALA A 11 -6.20 31.40 -35.26
C ALA A 11 -5.32 31.21 -34.02
N LEU A 12 -5.57 32.02 -32.99
CA LEU A 12 -5.04 31.80 -31.65
C LEU A 12 -5.77 30.56 -31.11
N LEU A 13 -5.16 29.38 -31.32
CA LEU A 13 -5.53 28.16 -30.61
C LEU A 13 -5.21 28.40 -29.13
N ILE A 14 -6.24 28.81 -28.39
CA ILE A 14 -6.23 28.77 -26.94
C ILE A 14 -6.21 27.28 -26.60
N TYR A 15 -5.03 26.74 -26.26
CA TYR A 15 -4.95 25.51 -25.52
C TYR A 15 -5.56 25.81 -24.14
N GLY A 16 -6.86 25.56 -24.01
CA GLY A 16 -7.44 25.39 -22.68
C GLY A 16 -6.63 24.31 -21.98
N SER A 17 -6.08 24.61 -20.82
CA SER A 17 -5.39 23.64 -19.97
C SER A 17 -6.28 22.42 -19.86
N LEU A 18 -5.82 21.29 -20.40
CA LEU A 18 -6.47 20.01 -20.22
C LEU A 18 -6.60 19.81 -18.71
N ALA A 19 -7.84 19.68 -18.23
CA ALA A 19 -8.09 19.37 -16.83
C ALA A 19 -7.27 18.11 -16.48
N LYS A 20 -6.28 18.27 -15.60
CA LYS A 20 -5.48 17.16 -15.08
C LYS A 20 -6.46 16.24 -14.36
N ALA A 21 -6.44 14.95 -14.69
CA ALA A 21 -7.15 13.95 -13.94
C ALA A 21 -6.65 14.00 -12.48
N SER A 22 -7.59 13.89 -11.54
CA SER A 22 -7.43 14.38 -10.17
C SER A 22 -6.96 13.28 -9.22
N GLY A 23 -5.80 13.43 -8.56
CA GLY A 23 -5.40 12.62 -7.39
C GLY A 23 -4.14 11.78 -7.59
N TYR A 24 -3.81 11.42 -8.83
CA TYR A 24 -2.65 10.56 -9.15
C TYR A 24 -1.91 11.00 -10.42
N THR A 25 -0.61 10.73 -10.44
CA THR A 25 0.24 10.79 -11.64
C THR A 25 0.50 9.38 -12.16
N PHE A 26 0.17 9.13 -13.42
CA PHE A 26 0.43 7.85 -14.10
C PHE A 26 1.85 7.78 -14.67
N THR A 27 2.55 6.69 -14.35
CA THR A 27 3.87 6.35 -14.86
C THR A 27 3.87 4.93 -15.43
N HIS A 28 4.32 4.79 -16.67
CA HIS A 28 4.61 3.49 -17.27
C HIS A 28 5.99 3.00 -16.80
N LEU A 29 6.05 1.77 -16.30
CA LEU A 29 7.30 1.12 -15.90
C LEU A 29 7.91 0.34 -17.07
N SER A 30 9.17 0.64 -17.39
CA SER A 30 9.87 0.08 -18.56
C SER A 30 10.08 -1.44 -18.45
N ASN A 31 10.08 -2.14 -19.59
CA ASN A 31 10.27 -3.59 -19.65
C ASN A 31 11.69 -3.96 -20.13
N LEU A 32 12.06 -5.24 -20.01
CA LEU A 32 13.37 -5.80 -20.44
C LEU A 32 13.48 -6.01 -21.98
N GLY A 33 12.74 -5.23 -22.77
CA GLY A 33 12.70 -5.30 -24.23
C GLY A 33 11.76 -6.35 -24.81
N GLY A 34 10.91 -6.97 -23.98
CA GLY A 34 9.81 -7.84 -24.41
C GLY A 34 8.51 -7.08 -24.70
N THR A 35 7.40 -7.80 -24.85
CA THR A 35 6.09 -7.19 -25.13
C THR A 35 5.21 -6.99 -23.90
N PHE A 36 5.61 -7.51 -22.74
CA PHE A 36 4.83 -7.35 -21.51
C PHE A 36 5.68 -7.16 -20.24
N SER A 37 5.08 -6.52 -19.25
CA SER A 37 5.60 -6.39 -17.89
C SER A 37 4.44 -6.30 -16.88
N TYR A 38 4.72 -6.71 -15.65
CA TYR A 38 3.75 -6.78 -14.56
C TYR A 38 4.40 -6.30 -13.26
N ALA A 39 3.81 -5.31 -12.61
CA ALA A 39 4.15 -4.98 -11.23
C ALA A 39 3.30 -5.83 -10.28
N SER A 40 3.90 -6.37 -9.23
CA SER A 40 3.23 -7.25 -8.28
C SER A 40 3.16 -6.64 -6.88
N ALA A 41 4.17 -5.88 -6.47
CA ALA A 41 4.21 -5.26 -5.15
C ALA A 41 5.07 -3.99 -5.15
N ILE A 42 4.84 -3.11 -4.19
CA ILE A 42 5.57 -1.86 -3.98
C ILE A 42 5.89 -1.69 -2.49
N ASN A 43 7.09 -1.22 -2.15
CA ASN A 43 7.45 -0.88 -0.77
C ASN A 43 7.29 0.62 -0.47
N ASN A 44 7.43 1.02 0.79
CA ASN A 44 7.29 2.43 1.19
C ASN A 44 8.41 3.33 0.66
N GLY A 45 9.54 2.76 0.24
CA GLY A 45 10.61 3.48 -0.49
C GLY A 45 10.32 3.72 -1.97
N GLY A 46 9.16 3.30 -2.49
CA GLY A 46 8.77 3.46 -3.89
C GLY A 46 9.45 2.49 -4.86
N GLN A 47 10.09 1.43 -4.34
CA GLN A 47 10.63 0.36 -5.17
C GLN A 47 9.53 -0.64 -5.52
N VAL A 48 9.51 -1.09 -6.77
CA VAL A 48 8.46 -1.99 -7.28
C VAL A 48 9.07 -3.31 -7.69
N ALA A 49 8.49 -4.41 -7.23
CA ALA A 49 8.86 -5.76 -7.64
C ALA A 49 7.82 -6.33 -8.61
N GLY A 50 8.28 -7.15 -9.55
CA GLY A 50 7.39 -7.87 -10.46
C GLY A 50 8.16 -8.69 -11.48
N TYR A 51 7.64 -8.76 -12.72
CA TYR A 51 8.32 -9.47 -13.79
C TYR A 51 8.11 -8.85 -15.15
N SER A 52 9.07 -9.09 -16.04
CA SER A 52 9.07 -8.58 -17.41
C SER A 52 9.43 -9.68 -18.40
N ALA A 53 8.77 -9.68 -19.55
CA ALA A 53 9.25 -10.42 -20.70
C ALA A 53 10.61 -9.87 -21.15
N ILE A 54 11.52 -10.76 -21.54
CA ILE A 54 12.76 -10.39 -22.21
C ILE A 54 12.56 -10.28 -23.72
N THR A 55 13.58 -9.78 -24.44
CA THR A 55 13.57 -9.67 -25.90
C THR A 55 13.11 -10.96 -26.58
N ASN A 56 12.23 -10.83 -27.56
CA ASN A 56 11.57 -11.94 -28.29
C ASN A 56 10.63 -12.83 -27.44
N ASN A 57 10.30 -12.43 -26.21
CA ASN A 57 9.36 -13.13 -25.33
C ASN A 57 9.71 -14.60 -25.05
N VAL A 58 10.99 -14.95 -25.09
CA VAL A 58 11.44 -16.34 -24.88
C VAL A 58 11.40 -16.79 -23.42
N ALA A 59 11.36 -15.83 -22.48
CA ALA A 59 11.18 -16.04 -21.06
C ALA A 59 10.59 -14.79 -20.40
N ARG A 60 10.22 -14.90 -19.12
CA ARG A 60 10.00 -13.74 -18.24
C ARG A 60 10.97 -13.79 -17.08
N HIS A 61 11.50 -12.64 -16.69
CA HIS A 61 12.40 -12.52 -15.55
C HIS A 61 11.76 -11.68 -14.45
N ALA A 62 12.06 -12.04 -13.21
CA ALA A 62 11.82 -11.21 -12.04
C ALA A 62 12.60 -9.90 -12.18
N VAL A 63 11.97 -8.78 -11.85
CA VAL A 63 12.59 -7.45 -11.95
C VAL A 63 12.30 -6.61 -10.72
N LEU A 64 13.21 -5.66 -10.50
CA LEU A 64 13.05 -4.55 -9.56
C LEU A 64 13.05 -3.24 -10.35
N TRP A 65 11.98 -2.46 -10.24
CA TRP A 65 11.99 -1.06 -10.66
C TRP A 65 12.37 -0.17 -9.49
N SER A 66 13.35 0.72 -9.71
CA SER A 66 13.81 1.70 -8.73
C SER A 66 14.04 3.02 -9.44
N GLY A 67 13.13 3.97 -9.25
CA GLY A 67 13.04 5.16 -10.09
C GLY A 67 12.81 4.77 -11.56
N ASN A 68 13.61 5.32 -12.48
CA ASN A 68 13.50 5.02 -13.92
C ASN A 68 14.26 3.75 -14.36
N ALA A 69 14.96 3.09 -13.44
CA ALA A 69 15.75 1.89 -13.75
C ALA A 69 14.90 0.62 -13.59
N VAL A 70 15.04 -0.31 -14.54
CA VAL A 70 14.58 -1.69 -14.42
C VAL A 70 15.81 -2.59 -14.24
N ILE A 71 15.84 -3.33 -13.13
CA ILE A 71 16.93 -4.23 -12.76
C ILE A 71 16.45 -5.67 -12.96
N ASP A 72 17.15 -6.42 -13.81
CA ASP A 72 16.90 -7.85 -14.01
C ASP A 72 17.46 -8.65 -12.83
N LEU A 73 16.61 -9.44 -12.17
CA LEU A 73 16.96 -10.28 -11.01
C LEU A 73 17.25 -11.74 -11.40
N HIS A 74 17.39 -12.04 -12.69
CA HIS A 74 17.64 -13.38 -13.19
C HIS A 74 18.98 -13.98 -12.70
N MET A 75 18.94 -15.27 -12.36
CA MET A 75 20.13 -16.06 -12.03
C MET A 75 20.80 -16.55 -13.32
N SER A 76 22.04 -16.13 -13.57
CA SER A 76 22.85 -16.71 -14.66
C SER A 76 23.05 -18.21 -14.44
N GLY A 77 22.56 -19.06 -15.35
CA GLY A 77 22.90 -20.49 -15.39
C GLY A 77 21.73 -21.45 -15.67
N ASN A 78 20.48 -21.02 -15.48
CA ASN A 78 19.30 -21.80 -15.84
C ASN A 78 18.38 -20.92 -16.66
N GLY A 79 18.23 -21.21 -17.97
CA GLY A 79 17.38 -20.45 -18.90
C GLY A 79 15.87 -20.55 -18.65
N GLY A 80 15.45 -20.56 -17.39
CA GLY A 80 14.05 -20.62 -16.97
C GLY A 80 13.51 -19.29 -16.48
N SER A 81 12.18 -19.21 -16.46
CA SER A 81 11.46 -18.01 -16.03
C SER A 81 11.58 -17.76 -14.53
N SER A 82 11.61 -16.49 -14.15
CA SER A 82 11.48 -16.04 -12.78
C SER A 82 10.39 -14.96 -12.66
N SER A 83 9.81 -14.86 -11.46
CA SER A 83 8.79 -13.86 -11.12
C SER A 83 8.99 -13.39 -9.69
N ALA A 84 8.99 -12.08 -9.47
CA ALA A 84 8.88 -11.50 -8.13
C ALA A 84 7.41 -11.20 -7.82
N PHE A 85 6.99 -11.45 -6.58
CA PHE A 85 5.61 -11.29 -6.14
C PHE A 85 5.47 -10.34 -4.95
N ALA A 86 6.48 -10.21 -4.08
CA ALA A 86 6.46 -9.30 -2.94
C ALA A 86 7.83 -8.63 -2.69
N ILE A 87 7.81 -7.49 -2.00
CA ILE A 87 8.99 -6.72 -1.61
C ILE A 87 8.77 -6.12 -0.21
N ASN A 88 9.80 -6.12 0.65
CA ASN A 88 9.77 -5.45 1.95
C ASN A 88 10.47 -4.08 1.93
N ASP A 89 10.42 -3.32 3.03
CA ASP A 89 10.99 -1.97 3.10
C ASP A 89 12.53 -1.96 3.10
N ALA A 90 13.17 -3.10 3.36
CA ALA A 90 14.61 -3.28 3.17
C ALA A 90 15.01 -3.56 1.72
N GLY A 91 14.04 -3.66 0.79
CA GLY A 91 14.27 -3.95 -0.62
C GLY A 91 14.56 -5.44 -0.91
N GLN A 92 14.26 -6.34 0.04
CA GLN A 92 14.30 -7.77 -0.19
C GLN A 92 13.03 -8.22 -0.91
N ILE A 93 13.18 -9.12 -1.89
CA ILE A 93 12.11 -9.48 -2.82
C ILE A 93 11.85 -10.97 -2.72
N ALA A 94 10.59 -11.38 -2.60
CA ALA A 94 10.18 -12.77 -2.60
C ALA A 94 9.44 -13.12 -3.90
N GLY A 95 9.61 -14.36 -4.36
CA GLY A 95 8.94 -14.85 -5.55
C GLY A 95 9.31 -16.28 -5.91
N ALA A 96 9.45 -16.56 -7.20
CA ALA A 96 9.87 -17.86 -7.69
C ALA A 96 10.86 -17.79 -8.85
N SER A 97 11.80 -18.73 -8.87
CA SER A 97 12.69 -19.00 -9.99
C SER A 97 12.71 -20.50 -10.24
N ASN A 98 12.50 -20.93 -11.49
CA ASN A 98 12.46 -22.35 -11.85
C ASN A 98 11.50 -23.21 -10.99
N HIS A 99 10.34 -22.67 -10.60
CA HIS A 99 9.35 -23.31 -9.74
C HIS A 99 9.79 -23.52 -8.28
N HIS A 100 10.82 -22.80 -7.83
CA HIS A 100 11.24 -22.80 -6.43
C HIS A 100 11.06 -21.42 -5.82
N ALA A 101 10.56 -21.39 -4.58
CA ALA A 101 10.45 -20.18 -3.77
C ALA A 101 11.84 -19.56 -3.64
N THR A 102 11.95 -18.28 -4.01
CA THR A 102 13.24 -17.59 -4.10
C THR A 102 13.15 -16.26 -3.36
N LEU A 103 14.18 -15.96 -2.58
CA LEU A 103 14.41 -14.65 -1.96
C LEU A 103 15.57 -13.96 -2.65
N TRP A 104 15.34 -12.75 -3.17
CA TRP A 104 16.38 -11.87 -3.69
C TRP A 104 16.76 -10.79 -2.67
N ASN A 105 18.06 -10.59 -2.48
CA ASN A 105 18.63 -9.45 -1.78
C ASN A 105 19.61 -8.75 -2.74
N GLY A 106 19.16 -7.63 -3.32
CA GLY A 106 19.75 -7.11 -4.55
C GLY A 106 19.63 -8.14 -5.68
N THR A 107 20.72 -8.39 -6.41
CA THR A 107 20.77 -9.42 -7.45
C THR A 107 21.16 -10.81 -6.93
N THR A 108 21.41 -10.95 -5.62
CA THR A 108 21.71 -12.25 -5.01
C THR A 108 20.42 -12.98 -4.74
N ALA A 109 20.29 -14.19 -5.27
CA ALA A 109 19.08 -14.99 -5.16
C ALA A 109 19.34 -16.25 -4.32
N ILE A 110 18.42 -16.54 -3.41
CA ILE A 110 18.50 -17.62 -2.42
C ILE A 110 17.29 -18.53 -2.65
N ASP A 111 17.54 -19.80 -2.97
CA ASP A 111 16.50 -20.84 -3.00
C ASP A 111 16.07 -21.15 -1.56
N LEU A 112 14.76 -21.05 -1.29
CA LEU A 112 14.17 -21.28 0.02
C LEU A 112 13.80 -22.75 0.25
N GLY A 113 13.87 -23.59 -0.79
CA GLY A 113 13.59 -25.02 -0.73
C GLY A 113 12.10 -25.36 -0.75
N THR A 114 11.81 -26.62 -0.45
CA THR A 114 10.45 -27.20 -0.44
C THR A 114 10.18 -28.00 0.85
N LEU A 115 8.92 -28.39 1.08
CA LEU A 115 8.49 -29.36 2.11
C LEU A 115 8.73 -30.83 1.69
N GLY A 116 9.73 -31.07 0.84
CA GLY A 116 10.11 -32.38 0.32
C GLY A 116 9.49 -32.76 -1.03
N GLY A 117 8.66 -31.89 -1.62
CA GLY A 117 8.19 -31.99 -3.00
C GLY A 117 9.11 -31.27 -4.00
N THR A 118 8.61 -31.06 -5.22
CA THR A 118 9.39 -30.49 -6.33
C THR A 118 9.15 -29.00 -6.60
N THR A 119 8.09 -28.43 -6.04
CA THR A 119 7.68 -27.05 -6.33
C THR A 119 7.52 -26.26 -5.05
N SER A 120 7.91 -24.99 -5.08
CA SER A 120 7.53 -23.98 -4.09
C SER A 120 7.42 -22.60 -4.73
N VAL A 121 6.61 -21.73 -4.15
CA VAL A 121 6.46 -20.33 -4.58
C VAL A 121 6.30 -19.46 -3.34
N ALA A 122 6.99 -18.33 -3.30
CA ALA A 122 6.83 -17.32 -2.26
C ALA A 122 5.95 -16.15 -2.76
N TYR A 123 4.90 -15.82 -2.02
CA TYR A 123 3.95 -14.76 -2.37
C TYR A 123 4.01 -13.55 -1.45
N GLY A 124 4.49 -13.69 -0.21
CA GLY A 124 4.60 -12.59 0.76
C GLY A 124 5.95 -12.56 1.46
N ILE A 125 6.35 -11.38 1.94
CA ILE A 125 7.53 -11.17 2.77
C ILE A 125 7.26 -10.05 3.78
N ASN A 126 7.70 -10.20 5.02
CA ASN A 126 7.62 -9.14 6.04
C ASN A 126 8.98 -8.45 6.26
N ASN A 127 9.01 -7.39 7.07
CA ASN A 127 10.22 -6.60 7.33
C ASN A 127 11.26 -7.34 8.19
N ALA A 128 10.90 -8.45 8.84
CA ALA A 128 11.85 -9.35 9.48
C ALA A 128 12.52 -10.32 8.50
N GLY A 129 12.15 -10.30 7.22
CA GLY A 129 12.66 -11.20 6.18
C GLY A 129 12.04 -12.60 6.22
N GLN A 130 10.93 -12.79 6.93
CA GLN A 130 10.16 -14.03 6.87
C GLN A 130 9.32 -14.03 5.60
N VAL A 131 9.30 -15.16 4.90
CA VAL A 131 8.66 -15.31 3.60
C VAL A 131 7.49 -16.27 3.72
N ALA A 132 6.36 -15.98 3.09
CA ALA A 132 5.19 -16.85 3.07
C ALA A 132 4.79 -17.23 1.64
N GLY A 133 4.22 -18.42 1.47
CA GLY A 133 3.77 -18.92 0.18
C GLY A 133 3.27 -20.35 0.26
N TYR A 134 3.62 -21.19 -0.70
CA TYR A 134 3.32 -22.62 -0.63
C TYR A 134 4.47 -23.49 -1.09
N SER A 135 4.43 -24.75 -0.65
CA SER A 135 5.31 -25.78 -1.13
C SER A 135 4.56 -27.09 -1.33
N ASP A 136 4.99 -27.83 -2.36
CA ASP A 136 4.61 -29.22 -2.52
C ASP A 136 5.17 -30.04 -1.35
N THR A 137 4.32 -30.89 -0.77
CA THR A 137 4.73 -31.86 0.25
C THR A 137 5.46 -33.04 -0.38
N THR A 138 6.08 -33.87 0.46
CA THR A 138 6.74 -35.11 0.04
C THR A 138 5.85 -35.94 -0.90
N GLY A 139 6.41 -36.32 -2.06
CA GLY A 139 5.71 -37.11 -3.08
C GLY A 139 4.75 -36.32 -3.97
N ASN A 140 4.73 -34.98 -3.88
CA ASN A 140 3.90 -34.08 -4.67
C ASN A 140 2.39 -34.39 -4.54
N VAL A 141 1.96 -34.83 -3.37
CA VAL A 141 0.58 -35.27 -3.11
C VAL A 141 -0.35 -34.13 -2.68
N ALA A 142 0.22 -33.02 -2.21
CA ALA A 142 -0.50 -31.87 -1.67
C ALA A 142 0.35 -30.59 -1.77
N GLN A 143 -0.33 -29.45 -1.79
CA GLN A 143 0.27 -28.13 -1.64
C GLN A 143 -0.07 -27.57 -0.27
N HIS A 144 0.94 -27.18 0.50
CA HIS A 144 0.74 -26.64 1.84
C HIS A 144 1.25 -25.21 1.94
N ALA A 145 0.46 -24.36 2.59
CA ALA A 145 0.86 -23.03 3.04
C ALA A 145 2.14 -23.17 3.87
N THR A 146 3.16 -22.40 3.50
CA THR A 146 4.51 -22.55 4.04
C THR A 146 5.05 -21.18 4.42
N VAL A 147 5.75 -21.10 5.57
CA VAL A 147 6.59 -19.96 5.93
C VAL A 147 8.05 -20.38 5.93
N TRP A 148 8.90 -19.54 5.36
CA TRP A 148 10.33 -19.67 5.42
C TRP A 148 10.93 -18.62 6.35
N ASN A 149 11.79 -19.08 7.26
CA ASN A 149 12.70 -18.23 8.03
C ASN A 149 14.14 -18.60 7.65
N GLY A 150 14.77 -17.74 6.84
CA GLY A 150 15.93 -18.17 6.04
C GLY A 150 15.53 -19.31 5.10
N THR A 151 16.32 -20.39 5.06
CA THR A 151 16.03 -21.58 4.23
C THR A 151 15.24 -22.65 5.00
N THR A 152 14.68 -22.32 6.16
CA THR A 152 13.90 -23.27 6.98
C THR A 152 12.44 -23.17 6.60
N ALA A 153 11.90 -24.17 5.91
CA ALA A 153 10.49 -24.28 5.56
C ALA A 153 9.66 -24.82 6.74
N ILE A 154 8.58 -24.12 7.08
CA ILE A 154 7.63 -24.47 8.14
C ILE A 154 6.25 -24.64 7.51
N ASP A 155 5.71 -25.84 7.62
CA ASP A 155 4.35 -26.18 7.17
C ASP A 155 3.31 -25.55 8.13
N LEU A 156 2.37 -24.78 7.57
CA LEU A 156 1.29 -24.14 8.33
C LEU A 156 0.02 -25.01 8.41
N GLY A 157 -0.05 -26.12 7.68
CA GLY A 157 -1.18 -27.02 7.64
C GLY A 157 -2.40 -26.48 6.87
N THR A 158 -3.54 -27.11 7.07
CA THR A 158 -4.80 -26.87 6.35
C THR A 158 -5.97 -26.71 7.34
N LEU A 159 -7.19 -26.47 6.84
CA LEU A 159 -8.43 -26.47 7.64
C LEU A 159 -9.09 -27.87 7.73
N GLY A 160 -8.32 -28.94 7.53
CA GLY A 160 -8.80 -30.33 7.57
C GLY A 160 -8.90 -31.00 6.19
N GLY A 161 -8.74 -30.25 5.10
CA GLY A 161 -8.54 -30.78 3.76
C GLY A 161 -7.07 -31.02 3.40
N ASN A 162 -6.79 -31.22 2.11
CA ASN A 162 -5.47 -31.63 1.62
C ASN A 162 -4.58 -30.48 1.15
N ASN A 163 -5.14 -29.30 0.88
CA ASN A 163 -4.38 -28.19 0.30
C ASN A 163 -4.58 -26.88 1.07
N SER A 164 -3.51 -26.09 1.10
CA SER A 164 -3.48 -24.70 1.56
C SER A 164 -2.42 -23.89 0.80
N LEU A 165 -2.64 -22.58 0.75
CA LEU A 165 -1.79 -21.59 0.10
C LEU A 165 -1.70 -20.37 1.03
N ALA A 166 -0.50 -19.85 1.28
CA ALA A 166 -0.35 -18.52 1.88
C ALA A 166 -0.19 -17.46 0.79
N GLY A 167 -0.91 -16.35 0.91
CA GLY A 167 -0.84 -15.19 0.01
C GLY A 167 0.03 -14.06 0.55
N SER A 168 -0.02 -13.78 1.85
CA SER A 168 0.71 -12.65 2.46
C SER A 168 1.05 -12.91 3.94
N ILE A 169 1.97 -12.10 4.48
CA ILE A 169 2.44 -12.12 5.87
C ILE A 169 2.66 -10.69 6.37
N ASN A 170 2.17 -10.37 7.58
CA ASN A 170 2.45 -9.06 8.21
C ASN A 170 3.67 -9.11 9.14
N ASP A 171 4.07 -7.94 9.66
CA ASP A 171 5.23 -7.80 10.55
C ASP A 171 5.06 -8.46 11.94
N ALA A 172 3.81 -8.76 12.33
CA ALA A 172 3.54 -9.58 13.52
C ALA A 172 3.73 -11.10 13.25
N GLY A 173 4.03 -11.49 12.01
CA GLY A 173 4.19 -12.89 11.59
C GLY A 173 2.87 -13.61 11.36
N GLN A 174 1.75 -12.89 11.27
CA GLN A 174 0.45 -13.47 10.90
C GLN A 174 0.43 -13.67 9.39
N VAL A 175 0.01 -14.86 8.96
CA VAL A 175 -0.04 -15.25 7.56
C VAL A 175 -1.48 -15.39 7.14
N VAL A 176 -1.82 -14.97 5.91
CA VAL A 176 -3.16 -15.13 5.35
C VAL A 176 -3.11 -15.84 4.02
N GLY A 177 -4.23 -16.46 3.64
CA GLY A 177 -4.31 -17.21 2.40
C GLY A 177 -5.59 -18.00 2.28
N SER A 178 -5.52 -19.20 1.74
CA SER A 178 -6.67 -20.08 1.58
C SER A 178 -6.36 -21.53 1.92
N ALA A 179 -7.35 -22.24 2.44
CA ALA A 179 -7.21 -23.64 2.78
C ALA A 179 -8.50 -24.43 2.51
N THR A 180 -8.33 -25.70 2.20
CA THR A 180 -9.43 -26.64 2.02
C THR A 180 -9.90 -27.17 3.38
N THR A 181 -11.22 -27.26 3.57
CA THR A 181 -11.82 -27.69 4.85
C THR A 181 -12.11 -29.19 4.94
N TYR A 182 -12.13 -29.91 3.82
CA TYR A 182 -12.39 -31.35 3.79
C TYR A 182 -11.50 -32.06 2.75
N PRO A 183 -11.10 -33.32 3.01
CA PRO A 183 -10.33 -34.11 2.05
C PRO A 183 -11.26 -34.60 0.93
N ASN A 184 -10.99 -34.12 -0.29
CA ASN A 184 -11.40 -34.54 -1.65
C ASN A 184 -12.53 -35.58 -1.80
N THR A 185 -13.67 -35.41 -1.11
CA THR A 185 -14.81 -36.33 -1.24
C THR A 185 -15.89 -35.67 -2.08
N ILE A 186 -15.89 -35.99 -3.39
CA ILE A 186 -16.94 -35.74 -4.40
C ILE A 186 -17.59 -34.32 -4.37
N GLY A 187 -17.06 -33.43 -5.22
CA GLY A 187 -17.88 -32.39 -5.89
C GLY A 187 -18.02 -31.01 -5.24
N VAL A 188 -17.57 -30.81 -4.00
CA VAL A 188 -17.51 -29.46 -3.37
C VAL A 188 -16.20 -29.30 -2.60
N HIS A 189 -15.17 -28.76 -3.27
CA HIS A 189 -14.03 -28.18 -2.55
C HIS A 189 -14.54 -26.90 -1.92
N SER A 190 -14.58 -26.82 -0.59
CA SER A 190 -14.78 -25.53 0.10
C SER A 190 -13.39 -24.98 0.39
N ILE A 191 -12.98 -23.97 -0.38
CA ILE A 191 -11.72 -23.23 -0.17
C ILE A 191 -12.11 -22.01 0.65
N HIS A 192 -11.53 -21.87 1.83
CA HIS A 192 -11.85 -20.76 2.72
C HIS A 192 -10.64 -19.87 2.95
N ALA A 193 -10.89 -18.56 3.01
CA ALA A 193 -9.94 -17.59 3.49
C ALA A 193 -9.49 -17.99 4.90
N THR A 194 -8.18 -17.99 5.14
CA THR A 194 -7.58 -18.54 6.35
C THR A 194 -6.52 -17.58 6.88
N VAL A 195 -6.45 -17.44 8.21
CA VAL A 195 -5.35 -16.76 8.91
C VAL A 195 -4.60 -17.79 9.74
N TRP A 196 -3.28 -17.77 9.66
CA TRP A 196 -2.40 -18.54 10.53
C TRP A 196 -1.67 -17.62 11.50
N ASN A 197 -1.71 -17.98 12.79
CA ASN A 197 -0.85 -17.41 13.82
C ASN A 197 0.08 -18.53 14.34
N GLY A 198 1.35 -18.48 13.93
CA GLY A 198 2.21 -19.66 13.93
C GLY A 198 1.58 -20.76 13.06
N THR A 199 1.46 -21.98 13.59
CA THR A 199 0.81 -23.11 12.88
C THR A 199 -0.69 -23.23 13.18
N THR A 200 -1.28 -22.27 13.90
CA THR A 200 -2.71 -22.31 14.24
C THR A 200 -3.52 -21.67 13.12
N ALA A 201 -4.23 -22.49 12.35
CA ALA A 201 -5.13 -22.04 11.29
C ALA A 201 -6.50 -21.61 11.84
N THR A 202 -6.98 -20.44 11.43
CA THR A 202 -8.31 -19.89 11.74
C THR A 202 -9.06 -19.68 10.44
N ASP A 203 -10.24 -20.29 10.33
CA ASP A 203 -11.15 -20.15 9.19
C ASP A 203 -11.86 -18.78 9.24
N LEU A 204 -11.71 -17.98 8.19
CA LEU A 204 -12.44 -16.71 8.04
C LEU A 204 -13.78 -16.90 7.31
N GLY A 205 -13.86 -17.86 6.39
CA GLY A 205 -15.02 -18.28 5.59
C GLY A 205 -15.85 -17.17 4.90
N PRO A 206 -16.78 -17.52 3.99
CA PRO A 206 -17.85 -16.62 3.61
C PRO A 206 -18.99 -16.72 4.64
N GLN A 207 -19.21 -15.66 5.43
CA GLN A 207 -20.32 -15.61 6.38
C GLN A 207 -21.66 -15.41 5.65
N GLY A 208 -22.25 -16.49 5.11
CA GLY A 208 -23.66 -16.53 4.67
C GLY A 208 -23.98 -16.64 3.16
N GLY A 209 -23.14 -17.28 2.34
CA GLY A 209 -23.37 -17.42 0.89
C GLY A 209 -24.37 -18.51 0.43
N ARG A 210 -25.18 -18.22 -0.60
CA ARG A 210 -26.16 -19.14 -1.25
C ARG A 210 -25.53 -20.02 -2.35
N TYR A 211 -24.28 -19.75 -2.74
CA TYR A 211 -23.56 -20.41 -3.84
C TYR A 211 -22.16 -20.88 -3.41
N GLY A 212 -22.09 -21.79 -2.44
CA GLY A 212 -20.90 -22.58 -2.14
C GLY A 212 -19.67 -21.77 -1.68
N ASN A 213 -19.50 -21.64 -0.36
CA ASN A 213 -18.25 -21.80 0.41
C ASN A 213 -16.89 -21.48 -0.26
N PHE A 214 -16.75 -20.42 -1.07
CA PHE A 214 -15.48 -20.00 -1.65
C PHE A 214 -15.09 -18.64 -1.10
N SER A 215 -13.93 -18.60 -0.46
CA SER A 215 -13.24 -17.37 -0.10
C SER A 215 -11.74 -17.57 -0.15
N SER A 216 -11.01 -16.51 -0.48
CA SER A 216 -9.55 -16.48 -0.46
C SER A 216 -9.11 -15.16 0.18
N ALA A 217 -8.09 -15.21 1.03
CA ALA A 217 -7.38 -14.03 1.47
C ALA A 217 -6.10 -13.85 0.65
N PHE A 218 -5.80 -12.62 0.25
CA PHE A 218 -4.64 -12.27 -0.55
C PHE A 218 -3.65 -11.37 0.21
N ALA A 219 -4.15 -10.42 1.01
CA ALA A 219 -3.29 -9.49 1.75
C ALA A 219 -3.78 -9.23 3.18
N ILE A 220 -2.86 -8.78 4.03
CA ILE A 220 -3.08 -8.43 5.44
C ILE A 220 -2.24 -7.21 5.82
N ASN A 221 -2.83 -6.23 6.51
CA ASN A 221 -2.09 -5.07 7.02
C ASN A 221 -1.61 -5.26 8.48
N SER A 222 -0.90 -4.26 9.02
CA SER A 222 -0.36 -4.30 10.39
C SER A 222 -1.43 -4.35 11.48
N ALA A 223 -2.63 -3.83 11.21
CA ALA A 223 -3.78 -3.91 12.11
C ALA A 223 -4.46 -5.30 12.09
N GLY A 224 -4.01 -6.21 11.23
CA GLY A 224 -4.60 -7.55 11.07
C GLY A 224 -5.89 -7.55 10.25
N GLN A 225 -6.17 -6.49 9.50
CA GLN A 225 -7.26 -6.47 8.52
C GLN A 225 -6.83 -7.26 7.30
N VAL A 226 -7.71 -8.12 6.80
CA VAL A 226 -7.42 -9.07 5.73
C VAL A 226 -8.30 -8.75 4.53
N VAL A 227 -7.76 -8.77 3.32
CA VAL A 227 -8.53 -8.59 2.08
C VAL A 227 -8.38 -9.75 1.13
N GLY A 228 -9.36 -9.90 0.24
CA GLY A 228 -9.37 -10.93 -0.78
C GLY A 228 -10.70 -10.96 -1.50
N ASP A 229 -11.25 -12.15 -1.71
CA ASP A 229 -12.58 -12.33 -2.25
C ASP A 229 -13.37 -13.41 -1.53
N ALA A 230 -14.69 -13.25 -1.60
CA ALA A 230 -15.63 -14.27 -1.22
C ALA A 230 -16.76 -14.28 -2.25
N ASP A 231 -17.23 -15.45 -2.66
CA ASP A 231 -18.33 -15.61 -3.62
C ASP A 231 -18.20 -14.68 -4.86
N LEU A 232 -16.99 -14.56 -5.42
CA LEU A 232 -16.68 -13.73 -6.60
C LEU A 232 -16.81 -12.20 -6.37
N GLN A 233 -16.77 -11.75 -5.12
CA GLN A 233 -16.77 -10.33 -4.78
C GLN A 233 -15.68 -10.01 -3.77
N ALA A 234 -15.01 -8.87 -3.97
CA ALA A 234 -13.99 -8.34 -3.08
C ALA A 234 -14.53 -8.24 -1.65
N ALA A 235 -13.71 -8.64 -0.69
CA ALA A 235 -14.09 -8.72 0.71
C ALA A 235 -12.95 -8.25 1.62
N LEU A 236 -13.35 -7.65 2.74
CA LEU A 236 -12.51 -7.24 3.85
C LEU A 236 -12.96 -7.99 5.11
N TRP A 237 -12.03 -8.65 5.80
CA TRP A 237 -12.24 -9.21 7.12
C TRP A 237 -11.52 -8.35 8.17
N ASN A 238 -12.28 -7.92 9.17
CA ASN A 238 -11.74 -7.29 10.38
C ASN A 238 -12.09 -8.18 11.57
N GLY A 239 -11.12 -8.99 12.00
CA GLY A 239 -11.36 -10.09 12.94
C GLY A 239 -12.40 -11.06 12.39
N ALA A 240 -13.47 -11.29 13.14
CA ALA A 240 -14.56 -12.17 12.75
C ALA A 240 -15.64 -11.48 11.89
N THR A 241 -15.47 -10.23 11.47
CA THR A 241 -16.47 -9.53 10.66
C THR A 241 -16.02 -9.46 9.21
N MET A 242 -16.82 -10.01 8.30
CA MET A 242 -16.62 -9.88 6.84
C MET A 242 -17.51 -8.77 6.28
N THR A 243 -16.93 -7.88 5.50
CA THR A 243 -17.62 -6.82 4.75
C THR A 243 -17.33 -6.99 3.26
N LYS A 244 -18.37 -7.02 2.43
CA LYS A 244 -18.22 -6.98 0.97
C LYS A 244 -17.88 -5.56 0.54
N LEU A 245 -16.95 -5.44 -0.38
CA LEU A 245 -16.62 -4.17 -1.02
C LEU A 245 -17.48 -4.01 -2.28
N ASP A 246 -17.87 -2.78 -2.58
CA ASP A 246 -18.76 -2.50 -3.71
C ASP A 246 -18.08 -2.88 -5.04
N THR A 247 -18.86 -3.31 -6.03
CA THR A 247 -18.34 -3.51 -7.40
C THR A 247 -18.46 -2.22 -8.21
N LEU A 248 -17.54 -1.99 -9.15
CA LEU A 248 -17.71 -0.90 -10.12
C LEU A 248 -19.02 -1.03 -10.89
N SER A 249 -19.61 0.10 -11.27
CA SER A 249 -20.86 0.12 -12.03
C SER A 249 -20.73 -0.69 -13.33
N GLY A 250 -21.56 -1.73 -13.49
CA GLY A 250 -21.53 -2.63 -14.66
C GLY A 250 -20.58 -3.83 -14.53
N ALA A 251 -19.75 -3.90 -13.49
CA ALA A 251 -19.02 -5.10 -13.13
C ALA A 251 -19.95 -6.12 -12.43
N THR A 252 -19.68 -7.40 -12.64
CA THR A 252 -20.38 -8.50 -11.95
C THR A 252 -19.52 -9.18 -10.89
N THR A 253 -18.23 -8.89 -10.91
CA THR A 253 -17.20 -9.60 -10.14
C THR A 253 -16.14 -8.61 -9.66
N SER A 254 -15.55 -8.83 -8.48
CA SER A 254 -14.38 -8.08 -8.02
C SER A 254 -13.46 -8.92 -7.12
N GLN A 255 -12.21 -8.50 -7.03
CA GLN A 255 -11.18 -9.06 -6.15
C GLN A 255 -10.34 -7.93 -5.54
N ALA A 256 -10.06 -8.01 -4.24
CA ALA A 256 -9.15 -7.11 -3.55
C ALA A 256 -7.78 -7.80 -3.38
N PHE A 257 -6.73 -7.27 -4.00
CA PHE A 257 -5.41 -7.89 -4.02
C PHE A 257 -4.50 -7.39 -2.90
N ASP A 258 -4.62 -6.12 -2.50
CA ASP A 258 -3.73 -5.54 -1.50
C ASP A 258 -4.42 -4.47 -0.64
N ILE A 259 -3.87 -4.22 0.55
CA ILE A 259 -4.38 -3.27 1.55
C ILE A 259 -3.21 -2.58 2.27
N ASN A 260 -3.24 -1.25 2.36
CA ASN A 260 -2.25 -0.51 3.14
C ASN A 260 -2.66 -0.34 4.62
N ASN A 261 -1.80 0.26 5.43
CA ASN A 261 -2.06 0.49 6.85
C ASN A 261 -3.13 1.56 7.13
N ALA A 262 -3.51 2.36 6.12
CA ALA A 262 -4.66 3.25 6.18
C ALA A 262 -6.01 2.51 6.03
N GLY A 263 -5.97 1.24 5.63
CA GLY A 263 -7.16 0.47 5.25
C GLY A 263 -7.69 0.76 3.85
N ILE A 264 -6.90 1.42 3.00
CA ILE A 264 -7.21 1.58 1.57
C ILE A 264 -6.85 0.28 0.86
N VAL A 265 -7.79 -0.20 0.05
CA VAL A 265 -7.70 -1.50 -0.63
C VAL A 265 -7.61 -1.27 -2.13
N VAL A 266 -6.83 -2.09 -2.84
CA VAL A 266 -6.75 -2.06 -4.31
C VAL A 266 -6.96 -3.44 -4.90
N GLY A 267 -7.35 -3.49 -6.18
CA GLY A 267 -7.63 -4.73 -6.87
C GLY A 267 -8.22 -4.50 -8.25
N THR A 268 -9.25 -5.29 -8.58
CA THR A 268 -9.89 -5.23 -9.89
C THR A 268 -11.39 -5.54 -9.80
N SER A 269 -12.15 -4.94 -10.72
CA SER A 269 -13.57 -5.23 -10.95
C SER A 269 -13.77 -5.52 -12.43
N TRP A 270 -14.59 -6.52 -12.75
CA TRP A 270 -14.76 -6.94 -14.14
C TRP A 270 -16.14 -7.50 -14.46
N ASN A 271 -16.39 -7.58 -15.77
CA ASN A 271 -17.46 -8.32 -16.40
C ASN A 271 -16.90 -9.11 -17.60
N ASN A 272 -17.77 -9.71 -18.43
CA ASN A 272 -17.34 -10.53 -19.56
C ASN A 272 -16.58 -9.77 -20.68
N THR A 273 -16.60 -8.45 -20.67
CA THR A 273 -16.07 -7.60 -21.75
C THR A 273 -15.07 -6.57 -21.27
N ASP A 274 -14.97 -6.34 -19.96
CA ASP A 274 -14.25 -5.20 -19.39
C ASP A 274 -13.63 -5.53 -18.03
N HIS A 275 -12.40 -5.05 -17.79
CA HIS A 275 -11.58 -5.31 -16.60
C HIS A 275 -10.87 -4.03 -16.17
N HIS A 276 -11.21 -3.50 -15.01
CA HIS A 276 -10.74 -2.20 -14.55
C HIS A 276 -10.07 -2.29 -13.18
N ALA A 277 -8.90 -1.66 -13.07
CA ALA A 277 -8.21 -1.50 -11.80
C ALA A 277 -9.09 -0.68 -10.84
N THR A 278 -9.29 -1.20 -9.63
CA THR A 278 -10.24 -0.65 -8.67
C THR A 278 -9.54 -0.31 -7.36
N LEU A 279 -9.93 0.81 -6.75
CA LEU A 279 -9.56 1.20 -5.39
C LEU A 279 -10.81 1.25 -4.51
N TRP A 280 -10.68 0.84 -3.25
CA TRP A 280 -11.72 0.99 -2.24
C TRP A 280 -11.21 1.79 -1.05
N ASN A 281 -12.00 2.81 -0.69
CA ASN A 281 -11.87 3.52 0.57
C ASN A 281 -13.16 3.28 1.37
N GLY A 282 -13.04 2.55 2.49
CA GLY A 282 -14.18 1.88 3.09
C GLY A 282 -14.76 0.84 2.11
N THR A 283 -16.07 0.88 1.85
CA THR A 283 -16.69 -0.03 0.88
C THR A 283 -16.75 0.54 -0.54
N ALA A 284 -16.57 1.85 -0.71
CA ALA A 284 -16.85 2.55 -1.95
C ALA A 284 -15.79 2.26 -3.02
N ALA A 285 -16.22 1.78 -4.18
CA ALA A 285 -15.35 1.46 -5.31
C ALA A 285 -15.08 2.69 -6.19
N THR A 286 -13.81 2.93 -6.50
CA THR A 286 -13.33 3.96 -7.43
C THR A 286 -12.61 3.29 -8.59
N ASP A 287 -12.98 3.65 -9.81
CA ASP A 287 -12.30 3.21 -11.02
C ASP A 287 -11.00 4.00 -11.20
N LEU A 288 -9.85 3.33 -11.10
CA LEU A 288 -8.55 3.98 -11.21
C LEU A 288 -8.30 4.58 -12.61
N ASN A 289 -9.03 4.16 -13.64
CA ASN A 289 -8.96 4.78 -14.96
C ASN A 289 -9.46 6.24 -14.96
N SER A 290 -10.28 6.63 -13.98
CA SER A 290 -10.71 8.02 -13.82
C SER A 290 -9.55 8.98 -13.48
N PHE A 291 -8.39 8.44 -13.06
CA PHE A 291 -7.18 9.18 -12.76
C PHE A 291 -6.21 9.29 -13.95
N LEU A 292 -6.50 8.64 -15.09
CA LEU A 292 -5.68 8.81 -16.29
C LEU A 292 -5.95 10.16 -16.95
N ASP A 293 -4.87 10.88 -17.26
CA ASP A 293 -4.98 12.12 -18.03
C ASP A 293 -5.37 11.86 -19.50
N ALA A 294 -5.88 12.91 -20.17
CA ALA A 294 -6.34 12.80 -21.55
C ALA A 294 -5.22 12.38 -22.52
N ALA A 295 -3.95 12.64 -22.18
CA ALA A 295 -2.81 12.22 -23.00
C ALA A 295 -2.62 10.70 -22.92
N SER A 296 -2.61 10.14 -21.71
CA SER A 296 -2.46 8.70 -21.44
C SER A 296 -3.59 7.90 -22.07
N VAL A 297 -4.84 8.36 -21.93
CA VAL A 297 -5.99 7.72 -22.58
C VAL A 297 -5.85 7.73 -24.10
N ARG A 298 -5.43 8.86 -24.71
CA ARG A 298 -5.16 8.96 -26.15
C ARG A 298 -3.97 8.10 -26.59
N ASP A 299 -3.05 7.82 -25.67
CA ASP A 299 -1.93 6.89 -25.86
C ASP A 299 -2.30 5.42 -25.68
N GLY A 300 -3.59 5.16 -25.43
CA GLY A 300 -4.18 3.84 -25.51
C GLY A 300 -4.08 3.05 -24.21
N TRP A 301 -3.76 3.72 -23.10
CA TRP A 301 -3.65 3.15 -21.77
C TRP A 301 -5.02 2.91 -21.14
N VAL A 302 -5.18 1.72 -20.56
CA VAL A 302 -6.30 1.32 -19.70
C VAL A 302 -5.73 0.52 -18.54
N LEU A 303 -6.00 0.93 -17.30
CA LEU A 303 -5.59 0.22 -16.08
C LEU A 303 -6.52 -0.96 -15.84
N VAL A 304 -5.96 -2.17 -15.81
CA VAL A 304 -6.72 -3.42 -15.80
C VAL A 304 -6.84 -4.01 -14.40
N GLN A 305 -5.75 -3.97 -13.64
CA GLN A 305 -5.74 -4.41 -12.24
C GLN A 305 -4.67 -3.65 -11.45
N ALA A 306 -4.99 -3.32 -10.20
CA ALA A 306 -4.03 -2.81 -9.22
C ALA A 306 -3.66 -3.96 -8.27
N THR A 307 -2.38 -4.30 -8.22
CA THR A 307 -1.87 -5.50 -7.53
C THR A 307 -1.19 -5.18 -6.21
N GLY A 308 -0.72 -3.94 -6.03
CA GLY A 308 -0.06 -3.51 -4.80
C GLY A 308 -0.31 -2.05 -4.48
N ILE A 309 -0.36 -1.72 -3.19
CA ILE A 309 -0.47 -0.37 -2.65
C ILE A 309 0.47 -0.23 -1.45
N ASN A 310 1.26 0.85 -1.38
CA ASN A 310 2.07 1.13 -0.20
C ASN A 310 1.36 2.09 0.77
N ASP A 311 1.94 2.32 1.95
CA ASP A 311 1.37 3.24 2.96
C ASP A 311 1.41 4.69 2.51
N ASN A 312 2.23 4.99 1.51
CA ASN A 312 2.27 6.30 0.86
C ASN A 312 1.14 6.53 -0.14
N GLY A 313 0.26 5.54 -0.34
CA GLY A 313 -0.87 5.61 -1.27
C GLY A 313 -0.49 5.39 -2.74
N SER A 314 0.78 5.10 -3.05
CA SER A 314 1.22 4.73 -4.40
C SER A 314 0.72 3.34 -4.76
N ILE A 315 0.22 3.19 -5.98
CA ILE A 315 -0.45 1.98 -6.46
C ILE A 315 0.29 1.46 -7.68
N VAL A 316 0.53 0.15 -7.73
CA VAL A 316 1.12 -0.52 -8.89
C VAL A 316 0.20 -1.57 -9.44
N GLY A 317 0.43 -1.94 -10.70
CA GLY A 317 -0.33 -3.02 -11.31
C GLY A 317 -0.06 -3.19 -12.79
N GLU A 318 -1.09 -3.66 -13.48
CA GLU A 318 -1.07 -3.95 -14.91
C GLU A 318 -2.03 -3.04 -15.67
N ALA A 319 -1.52 -2.46 -16.74
CA ALA A 319 -2.28 -1.67 -17.70
C ALA A 319 -2.17 -2.30 -19.10
N TYR A 320 -3.27 -2.32 -19.84
CA TYR A 320 -3.24 -2.64 -21.26
C TYR A 320 -2.91 -1.38 -22.06
N ASN A 321 -2.01 -1.51 -23.06
CA ASN A 321 -1.78 -0.46 -24.03
C ASN A 321 -2.10 -0.93 -25.46
N SER A 322 -3.09 -0.29 -26.08
CA SER A 322 -3.55 -0.64 -27.44
C SER A 322 -2.55 -0.34 -28.56
N LYS A 323 -1.60 0.59 -28.36
CA LYS A 323 -0.54 0.93 -29.34
C LYS A 323 0.67 0.00 -29.22
N LEU A 324 0.99 -0.45 -28.01
CA LEU A 324 2.06 -1.42 -27.74
C LEU A 324 1.57 -2.87 -27.91
N ASN A 325 0.26 -3.09 -27.93
CA ASN A 325 -0.39 -4.39 -28.06
C ASN A 325 0.09 -5.39 -27.00
N GLY A 326 0.11 -4.96 -25.74
CA GLY A 326 0.56 -5.79 -24.63
C GLY A 326 0.36 -5.12 -23.28
N ASN A 327 0.35 -5.93 -22.24
CA ASN A 327 0.18 -5.49 -20.87
C ASN A 327 1.50 -4.96 -20.31
N GLN A 328 1.46 -3.80 -19.67
CA GLN A 328 2.63 -3.17 -19.07
C GLN A 328 2.40 -2.88 -17.60
N ALA A 329 3.50 -2.91 -16.85
CA ALA A 329 3.52 -2.49 -15.47
C ALA A 329 3.28 -0.97 -15.38
N PHE A 330 2.47 -0.54 -14.42
CA PHE A 330 2.28 0.87 -14.11
C PHE A 330 2.57 1.19 -12.65
N LEU A 331 2.81 2.48 -12.40
CA LEU A 331 2.82 3.12 -11.10
C LEU A 331 1.91 4.34 -11.14
N LEU A 332 0.96 4.42 -10.22
CA LEU A 332 0.22 5.62 -9.87
C LEU A 332 0.83 6.18 -8.58
N THR A 333 1.23 7.46 -8.59
CA THR A 333 1.74 8.16 -7.41
C THR A 333 0.78 9.29 -7.03
N PRO A 334 0.36 9.42 -5.76
CA PRO A 334 -0.48 10.53 -5.33
C PRO A 334 0.14 11.86 -5.74
N ASP A 335 -0.65 12.75 -6.32
CA ASP A 335 -0.17 14.04 -6.80
C ASP A 335 -0.41 15.18 -5.81
N GLY A 336 -0.97 14.85 -4.63
CA GLY A 336 -1.17 15.77 -3.52
C GLY A 336 -2.23 16.82 -3.77
N ILE A 337 -3.07 16.74 -4.81
CA ILE A 337 -4.00 17.84 -5.11
C ILE A 337 -5.21 17.91 -4.18
N SER A 338 -5.45 16.86 -3.39
CA SER A 338 -6.62 16.68 -2.54
C SER A 338 -6.19 16.27 -1.14
N PRO A 339 -6.89 16.72 -0.07
CA PRO A 339 -6.65 16.24 1.28
C PRO A 339 -6.85 14.73 1.45
N ASN A 340 -7.62 14.10 0.56
CA ASN A 340 -7.87 12.65 0.61
C ASN A 340 -6.70 11.83 0.04
N ASP A 341 -5.84 12.46 -0.77
CA ASP A 341 -4.71 11.82 -1.45
C ASP A 341 -3.44 12.66 -1.23
N PRO A 342 -3.02 12.89 0.04
CA PRO A 342 -1.86 13.70 0.32
C PRO A 342 -0.57 13.00 -0.14
N ILE A 343 0.46 13.80 -0.40
CA ILE A 343 1.82 13.28 -0.58
C ILE A 343 2.34 12.87 0.79
N MET A 344 2.73 11.61 0.88
CA MET A 344 3.31 11.00 2.08
C MET A 344 4.85 11.10 2.08
N PRO A 345 5.52 10.93 3.24
CA PRO A 345 6.97 10.97 3.33
C PRO A 345 7.66 9.98 2.39
N THR A 346 8.64 10.46 1.62
CA THR A 346 9.53 9.62 0.80
C THR A 346 10.68 9.04 1.61
N THR A 347 11.05 9.69 2.73
CA THR A 347 12.17 9.28 3.59
C THR A 347 11.81 9.38 5.06
N TYR A 348 12.09 8.33 5.84
CA TYR A 348 11.95 8.32 7.30
C TYR A 348 13.30 8.60 7.96
N LEU A 349 13.47 9.81 8.49
CA LEU A 349 14.69 10.27 9.17
C LEU A 349 14.58 10.00 10.67
N THR A 350 15.71 9.86 11.36
CA THR A 350 15.73 9.79 12.84
C THR A 350 15.13 11.02 13.51
N SER A 351 15.10 12.15 12.81
CA SER A 351 14.59 13.44 13.29
C SER A 351 13.25 13.84 12.67
N GLY A 352 12.58 12.99 11.90
CA GLY A 352 11.31 13.33 11.24
C GLY A 352 11.17 12.73 9.84
N TRP A 353 10.53 13.47 8.93
CA TRP A 353 10.12 12.95 7.62
C TRP A 353 10.62 13.84 6.50
N GLY A 354 11.12 13.24 5.43
CA GLY A 354 11.51 13.90 4.19
C GLY A 354 10.46 13.73 3.11
N PHE A 355 10.27 14.77 2.30
CA PHE A 355 9.35 14.80 1.16
C PHE A 355 10.08 15.36 -0.05
N ASP A 356 9.96 14.68 -1.18
CA ASP A 356 10.48 15.12 -2.47
C ASP A 356 9.35 15.09 -3.50
N PHE A 357 9.07 16.23 -4.13
CA PHE A 357 7.98 16.36 -5.10
C PHE A 357 8.17 17.56 -6.04
N ALA A 358 7.51 17.49 -7.20
CA ALA A 358 7.37 18.62 -8.09
C ALA A 358 6.30 19.59 -7.56
N ILE A 359 6.69 20.83 -7.30
CA ILE A 359 5.79 21.90 -6.88
C ILE A 359 4.93 22.35 -8.07
N PRO A 360 3.60 22.21 -7.95
CA PRO A 360 2.66 22.70 -8.93
C PRO A 360 2.29 24.16 -8.70
N SER A 361 1.45 24.72 -9.57
CA SER A 361 0.89 26.07 -9.42
C SER A 361 -0.38 26.11 -8.54
N TYR A 362 -0.63 25.07 -7.74
CA TYR A 362 -1.82 24.89 -6.92
C TYR A 362 -1.43 24.37 -5.54
N THR A 363 -2.37 24.33 -4.59
CA THR A 363 -2.14 23.79 -3.24
C THR A 363 -1.88 22.29 -3.29
N ILE A 364 -0.79 21.85 -2.66
CA ILE A 364 -0.55 20.43 -2.41
C ILE A 364 -0.86 20.09 -0.96
N TYR A 365 -1.30 18.88 -0.71
CA TYR A 365 -1.58 18.35 0.61
C TYR A 365 -0.48 17.35 0.97
N LEU A 366 0.12 17.53 2.13
CA LEU A 366 1.11 16.63 2.72
C LEU A 366 0.54 16.06 4.02
N ASP A 367 0.87 14.82 4.36
CA ASP A 367 0.55 14.27 5.67
C ASP A 367 1.78 13.66 6.36
N PRO A 368 2.20 14.18 7.53
CA PRO A 368 3.18 13.51 8.39
C PRO A 368 2.52 12.48 9.31
N LEU A 369 3.31 11.58 9.91
CA LEU A 369 2.82 10.80 11.07
C LEU A 369 2.55 11.72 12.27
N VAL A 370 1.68 11.28 13.19
CA VAL A 370 1.15 12.07 14.31
C VAL A 370 2.22 12.65 15.26
N ALA A 371 2.07 13.94 15.59
CA ALA A 371 2.85 14.68 16.56
C ALA A 371 2.03 15.82 17.22
N THR A 372 2.60 16.53 18.20
CA THR A 372 1.96 17.70 18.83
C THR A 372 2.18 19.02 18.05
N GLY A 373 2.86 18.91 16.91
CA GLY A 373 3.18 19.98 15.98
C GLY A 373 4.33 19.56 15.07
N TYR A 374 4.70 20.43 14.13
CA TYR A 374 5.76 20.16 13.16
C TYR A 374 6.56 21.43 12.82
N ASP A 375 7.86 21.27 12.63
CA ASP A 375 8.69 22.23 11.90
C ASP A 375 8.70 21.84 10.42
N TYR A 376 8.26 22.76 9.56
CA TYR A 376 8.29 22.63 8.10
C TYR A 376 9.52 23.36 7.60
N ILE A 377 10.43 22.66 6.94
CA ILE A 377 11.74 23.20 6.53
C ILE A 377 12.00 22.81 5.08
N LEU A 378 12.20 23.80 4.20
CA LEU A 378 12.70 23.58 2.84
C LEU A 378 14.21 23.38 2.86
N ASP A 379 14.67 22.26 2.31
CA ASP A 379 16.08 22.02 2.04
C ASP A 379 16.47 22.51 0.62
N SER A 380 15.53 22.45 -0.33
CA SER A 380 15.65 23.06 -1.66
C SER A 380 14.28 23.34 -2.30
N GLY A 381 14.24 24.30 -3.23
CA GLY A 381 13.03 24.67 -3.99
C GLY A 381 12.49 26.07 -3.65
N PRO A 382 11.39 26.50 -4.32
CA PRO A 382 10.64 27.71 -3.98
C PRO A 382 10.14 27.73 -2.52
N ASN A 383 10.07 28.91 -1.91
CA ASN A 383 9.56 29.12 -0.55
C ASN A 383 8.08 28.76 -0.38
N PHE A 384 7.67 28.38 0.83
CA PHE A 384 6.27 28.22 1.22
C PHE A 384 5.55 29.57 1.15
N GLN A 385 4.47 29.67 0.38
CA GLN A 385 3.68 30.89 0.23
C GLN A 385 2.45 30.92 1.14
N SER A 386 1.89 29.74 1.47
CA SER A 386 0.79 29.63 2.43
C SER A 386 0.73 28.25 3.08
N VAL A 387 -0.05 28.17 4.16
CA VAL A 387 -0.41 26.92 4.83
C VAL A 387 -1.91 26.88 5.11
N LEU A 388 -2.53 25.72 4.94
CA LEU A 388 -3.92 25.40 5.28
C LEU A 388 -3.92 24.19 6.21
N LEU A 389 -4.46 24.35 7.42
CA LEU A 389 -4.44 23.30 8.45
C LEU A 389 -5.79 22.56 8.53
N PRO A 390 -5.76 21.25 8.83
CA PRO A 390 -6.97 20.43 8.95
C PRO A 390 -7.74 20.76 10.24
N SER A 391 -9.03 20.43 10.26
CA SER A 391 -9.89 20.63 11.43
C SER A 391 -9.64 19.55 12.47
N ILE A 392 -8.92 19.91 13.54
CA ILE A 392 -8.52 19.02 14.64
C ILE A 392 -8.64 19.79 15.96
N GLY A 393 -9.01 19.07 17.03
CA GLY A 393 -9.00 19.63 18.39
C GLY A 393 -9.88 20.87 18.53
N ASP A 394 -9.32 21.95 19.08
CA ASP A 394 -10.00 23.24 19.21
C ASP A 394 -10.00 24.08 17.91
N ASN A 395 -9.42 23.55 16.83
CA ASN A 395 -9.23 24.17 15.53
C ASN A 395 -8.30 25.40 15.55
N GLN A 396 -7.43 25.55 16.54
CA GLN A 396 -6.47 26.64 16.65
C GLN A 396 -5.05 26.12 16.75
N PHE A 397 -4.14 26.76 16.02
CA PHE A 397 -2.74 26.36 15.99
C PHE A 397 -1.83 27.56 16.20
N GLY A 398 -0.77 27.36 16.97
CA GLY A 398 0.29 28.36 17.14
C GLY A 398 1.23 28.35 15.95
N LEU A 399 1.31 29.47 15.23
CA LEU A 399 2.27 29.69 14.16
C LEU A 399 3.54 30.37 14.72
N TYR A 400 4.69 29.82 14.36
CA TYR A 400 6.00 30.37 14.69
C TYR A 400 6.82 30.53 13.42
N LEU A 401 7.49 31.68 13.28
CA LEU A 401 8.39 31.99 12.18
C LEU A 401 9.84 31.97 12.65
N TRP A 402 10.76 31.66 11.73
CA TRP A 402 12.18 31.63 12.04
C TRP A 402 12.83 33.00 11.83
N ASN A 403 13.55 33.49 12.84
CA ASN A 403 14.24 34.78 12.76
C ASN A 403 15.73 34.68 12.33
N GLY A 404 16.18 33.48 11.96
CA GLY A 404 17.59 33.18 11.68
C GLY A 404 18.30 32.41 12.80
N THR A 405 17.80 32.47 14.03
CA THR A 405 18.42 31.85 15.22
C THR A 405 17.46 31.05 16.09
N THR A 406 16.21 31.48 16.19
CA THR A 406 15.18 30.88 17.04
C THR A 406 13.80 30.98 16.40
N TRP A 407 12.90 30.09 16.81
CA TRP A 407 11.48 30.20 16.51
C TRP A 407 10.84 31.33 17.33
N THR A 408 10.15 32.25 16.66
CA THR A 408 9.41 33.34 17.28
C THR A 408 7.92 33.17 17.04
N PHE A 409 7.11 33.25 18.09
CA PHE A 409 5.66 33.22 17.96
C PHE A 409 5.21 34.38 17.09
N ASP A 410 4.38 34.07 16.09
CA ASP A 410 3.81 35.05 15.17
C ASP A 410 2.34 35.29 15.51
N SER A 411 1.53 34.24 15.41
CA SER A 411 0.08 34.34 15.55
C SER A 411 -0.58 33.00 15.90
N VAL A 412 -1.87 33.05 16.25
CA VAL A 412 -2.75 31.86 16.26
C VAL A 412 -3.51 31.83 14.94
N ILE A 413 -3.47 30.70 14.25
CA ILE A 413 -4.18 30.48 12.99
C ILE A 413 -5.25 29.41 13.17
N ASN A 414 -6.37 29.56 12.46
CA ASN A 414 -7.51 28.65 12.59
C ASN A 414 -7.47 27.57 11.49
N ALA A 415 -7.94 26.37 11.82
CA ALA A 415 -8.18 25.31 10.86
C ALA A 415 -9.11 25.75 9.71
N GLY A 416 -8.94 25.14 8.54
CA GLY A 416 -9.80 25.36 7.37
C GLY A 416 -9.68 26.76 6.75
N THR A 417 -8.80 27.62 7.26
CA THR A 417 -8.51 28.95 6.72
C THR A 417 -7.06 29.00 6.28
N GLU A 418 -6.82 29.38 5.02
CA GLU A 418 -5.47 29.54 4.50
C GLU A 418 -4.77 30.74 5.15
N HIS A 419 -3.57 30.51 5.67
CA HIS A 419 -2.68 31.56 6.16
C HIS A 419 -1.59 31.84 5.13
N SER A 420 -1.50 33.07 4.64
CA SER A 420 -0.49 33.48 3.66
C SER A 420 0.74 34.10 4.34
N PHE A 421 1.92 33.66 3.91
CA PHE A 421 3.21 34.24 4.29
C PHE A 421 3.63 35.42 3.38
N GLY A 422 2.75 35.85 2.46
CA GLY A 422 3.03 36.86 1.45
C GLY A 422 3.74 36.31 0.21
N SER A 423 3.93 37.17 -0.80
CA SER A 423 4.38 36.74 -2.14
C SER A 423 5.79 36.15 -2.17
N MET A 424 6.66 36.53 -1.24
CA MET A 424 8.03 36.00 -1.13
C MET A 424 8.08 34.65 -0.40
N GLY A 425 7.04 34.31 0.35
CA GLY A 425 6.99 33.13 1.19
C GLY A 425 8.06 33.08 2.29
N VAL A 426 8.14 31.92 2.95
CA VAL A 426 9.17 31.58 3.94
C VAL A 426 9.82 30.24 3.58
N ASP A 427 11.09 30.06 3.93
CA ASP A 427 11.80 28.78 3.75
C ASP A 427 11.45 27.79 4.87
N ARG A 428 10.97 28.28 6.02
CA ARG A 428 10.55 27.46 7.14
C ARG A 428 9.52 28.14 8.04
N PHE A 429 8.65 27.34 8.63
CA PHE A 429 7.68 27.76 9.64
C PHE A 429 7.41 26.60 10.60
N ARG A 430 6.82 26.88 11.76
CA ARG A 430 6.44 25.88 12.75
C ARG A 430 4.96 26.00 13.09
N ILE A 431 4.30 24.85 13.13
CA ILE A 431 2.94 24.69 13.64
C ILE A 431 3.02 23.93 14.95
N ALA A 432 2.44 24.48 16.01
CA ALA A 432 2.35 23.84 17.32
C ALA A 432 0.91 23.89 17.84
N GLY A 433 0.64 23.10 18.88
CA GLY A 433 -0.65 23.12 19.56
C GLY A 433 -1.63 22.06 19.06
N ILE A 434 -1.15 21.03 18.36
CA ILE A 434 -1.97 19.84 18.13
C ILE A 434 -2.18 19.17 19.49
N GLU A 435 -3.40 19.21 19.99
CA GLU A 435 -3.71 18.79 21.35
C GLU A 435 -3.71 17.27 21.44
N THR A 436 -3.02 16.75 22.45
CA THR A 436 -3.04 15.31 22.75
C THR A 436 -4.46 14.81 23.04
N SER A 437 -5.35 15.68 23.53
CA SER A 437 -6.77 15.37 23.72
C SER A 437 -7.58 15.23 22.44
N ALA A 438 -7.08 15.73 21.30
CA ALA A 438 -7.73 15.51 20.00
C ALA A 438 -7.65 14.05 19.56
N GLY A 439 -6.79 13.24 20.20
CA GLY A 439 -6.77 11.78 20.04
C GLY A 439 -6.43 11.34 18.63
N LEU A 440 -5.50 12.04 17.97
CA LEU A 440 -5.00 11.62 16.66
C LEU A 440 -4.50 10.19 16.73
N ASP A 441 -5.03 9.33 15.86
CA ASP A 441 -4.60 7.95 15.76
C ASP A 441 -3.18 7.91 15.20
N PRO A 442 -2.17 7.51 15.99
CA PRO A 442 -0.79 7.47 15.52
C PRO A 442 -0.57 6.49 14.37
N ASN A 443 -1.51 5.59 14.12
CA ASN A 443 -1.47 4.63 13.02
C ASN A 443 -2.26 5.10 11.79
N SER A 444 -2.93 6.26 11.86
CA SER A 444 -3.60 6.85 10.70
C SER A 444 -2.56 7.60 9.85
N PRO A 445 -2.36 7.21 8.58
CA PRO A 445 -1.48 7.90 7.64
C PRO A 445 -2.19 9.06 6.91
N THR A 446 -3.30 9.56 7.47
CA THR A 446 -4.01 10.78 7.01
C THR A 446 -4.43 11.65 8.20
N ALA A 447 -3.65 11.63 9.27
CA ALA A 447 -4.05 12.17 10.57
C ALA A 447 -3.92 13.70 10.67
N PHE A 448 -3.00 14.33 9.94
CA PHE A 448 -2.73 15.77 9.98
C PHE A 448 -2.44 16.36 8.59
N VAL A 449 -3.39 16.20 7.67
CA VAL A 449 -3.21 16.61 6.27
C VAL A 449 -3.10 18.13 6.13
N THR A 450 -1.90 18.62 5.82
CA THR A 450 -1.56 20.03 5.69
C THR A 450 -1.53 20.45 4.22
N GLY A 451 -2.33 21.46 3.85
CA GLY A 451 -2.25 22.11 2.54
C GLY A 451 -1.13 23.15 2.49
N LEU A 452 -0.32 23.17 1.43
CA LEU A 452 0.79 24.10 1.21
C LEU A 452 0.73 24.69 -0.20
N THR A 453 1.03 25.99 -0.32
CA THR A 453 1.35 26.61 -1.62
C THR A 453 2.78 27.13 -1.60
N PHE A 454 3.32 27.45 -2.78
CA PHE A 454 4.71 27.85 -2.95
C PHE A 454 4.84 29.09 -3.84
N ALA A 455 5.89 29.87 -3.61
CA ALA A 455 6.15 31.12 -4.32
C ALA A 455 6.57 30.93 -5.80
N GLY A 456 6.67 29.69 -6.28
CA GLY A 456 6.99 29.33 -7.66
C GLY A 456 6.83 27.83 -7.90
N THR A 457 7.07 27.39 -9.13
CA THR A 457 7.03 25.96 -9.54
C THR A 457 8.44 25.39 -9.68
N GLY A 458 8.61 24.08 -9.48
CA GLY A 458 9.90 23.38 -9.64
C GLY A 458 10.01 22.19 -8.70
N GLU A 459 11.16 21.51 -8.66
CA GLU A 459 11.39 20.46 -7.67
C GLU A 459 11.62 21.05 -6.28
N ALA A 460 11.06 20.42 -5.25
CA ALA A 460 11.38 20.70 -3.86
C ALA A 460 11.76 19.45 -3.09
N SER A 461 12.64 19.67 -2.12
CA SER A 461 12.96 18.73 -1.06
C SER A 461 12.75 19.45 0.26
N MET A 462 11.95 18.85 1.14
CA MET A 462 11.63 19.43 2.44
C MET A 462 11.58 18.38 3.53
N ARG A 463 11.64 18.86 4.78
CA ARG A 463 11.48 18.05 5.98
C ARG A 463 10.35 18.56 6.85
N MET A 464 9.65 17.60 7.47
CA MET A 464 8.77 17.85 8.61
C MET A 464 9.38 17.19 9.85
N ILE A 465 9.74 18.01 10.84
CA ILE A 465 10.32 17.54 12.11
C ILE A 465 9.21 17.56 13.16
N PRO A 466 8.86 16.42 13.80
CA PRO A 466 7.80 16.40 14.81
C PRO A 466 8.19 17.17 16.06
N LEU A 467 7.23 17.91 16.59
CA LEU A 467 7.24 18.38 17.97
C LEU A 467 6.61 17.28 18.83
N THR A 468 7.40 16.69 19.72
CA THR A 468 6.92 15.68 20.66
C THR A 468 6.75 16.29 22.05
N GLN A 469 5.67 15.91 22.73
CA GLN A 469 5.49 16.16 24.15
C GLN A 469 5.59 14.81 24.86
N GLU A 470 6.51 14.71 25.82
CA GLU A 470 6.57 13.57 26.75
C GLU A 470 5.27 13.54 27.56
N VAL A 471 4.35 12.66 27.19
CA VAL A 471 3.18 12.36 28.02
C VAL A 471 3.67 11.35 29.05
N GLY A 472 3.71 11.76 30.33
CA GLY A 472 4.20 10.89 31.41
C GLY A 472 3.56 9.50 31.31
N VAL A 473 4.38 8.46 31.50
CA VAL A 473 3.98 7.05 31.43
C VAL A 473 2.56 6.87 31.95
N VAL A 474 1.63 6.52 31.06
CA VAL A 474 0.30 6.09 31.48
C VAL A 474 0.55 4.90 32.40
N PRO A 475 0.21 4.99 33.70
CA PRO A 475 0.33 3.84 34.56
C PRO A 475 -0.50 2.75 33.92
N GLU A 476 0.12 1.62 33.59
CA GLU A 476 -0.65 0.46 33.13
C GLU A 476 -1.82 0.29 34.11
N PRO A 477 -3.07 0.15 33.63
CA PRO A 477 -4.16 -0.18 34.53
C PRO A 477 -3.69 -1.42 35.29
N GLU A 478 -3.65 -1.33 36.62
CA GLU A 478 -2.91 -2.24 37.50
C GLU A 478 -3.25 -3.71 37.19
N THR A 479 -2.59 -4.30 36.19
CA THR A 479 -2.82 -5.68 35.76
C THR A 479 -2.45 -6.59 36.93
N TYR A 480 -1.48 -6.16 37.74
CA TYR A 480 -1.13 -6.76 39.02
C TYR A 480 -2.23 -6.61 40.09
N ALA A 481 -2.95 -5.50 40.19
CA ALA A 481 -4.03 -5.39 41.19
C ALA A 481 -5.29 -6.13 40.77
N MET A 482 -5.60 -6.19 39.47
CA MET A 482 -6.66 -7.07 38.95
C MET A 482 -6.29 -8.55 39.09
N LEU A 483 -5.03 -8.92 38.82
CA LEU A 483 -4.51 -10.28 39.02
C LEU A 483 -4.50 -10.67 40.51
N LEU A 484 -4.03 -9.78 41.40
CA LEU A 484 -4.04 -10.00 42.85
C LEU A 484 -5.46 -10.01 43.41
N GLY A 485 -6.35 -9.16 42.91
CA GLY A 485 -7.78 -9.18 43.22
C GLY A 485 -8.45 -10.48 42.79
N GLY A 486 -8.14 -10.97 41.58
CA GLY A 486 -8.61 -12.25 41.05
C GLY A 486 -8.09 -13.45 41.84
N LEU A 487 -6.80 -13.46 42.21
CA LEU A 487 -6.18 -14.49 43.05
C LEU A 487 -6.73 -14.46 44.48
N GLY A 488 -7.02 -13.28 45.03
CA GLY A 488 -7.67 -13.11 46.33
C GLY A 488 -9.09 -13.68 46.36
N LEU A 489 -9.88 -13.44 45.30
CA LEU A 489 -11.22 -14.01 45.12
C LEU A 489 -11.18 -15.55 45.00
N LEU A 490 -10.24 -16.10 44.22
CA LEU A 490 -10.04 -17.55 44.11
C LEU A 490 -9.61 -18.17 45.44
N GLY A 491 -8.70 -17.53 46.19
CA GLY A 491 -8.31 -17.96 47.53
C GLY A 491 -9.46 -18.00 48.52
N PHE A 492 -10.36 -17.01 48.48
CA PHE A 492 -11.54 -16.95 49.35
C PHE A 492 -12.57 -18.04 49.00
N MET A 493 -12.77 -18.32 47.70
CA MET A 493 -13.66 -19.40 47.24
C MET A 493 -13.14 -20.79 47.60
N VAL A 494 -11.82 -21.02 47.51
CA VAL A 494 -11.18 -22.29 47.91
C VAL A 494 -11.21 -22.48 49.43
N ARG A 495 -11.07 -21.40 50.22
CA ARG A 495 -11.19 -21.46 51.69
C ARG A 495 -12.60 -21.81 52.15
N ARG A 496 -13.64 -21.28 51.48
CA ARG A 496 -15.04 -21.52 51.82
C ARG A 496 -15.51 -22.96 51.52
N ARG A 497 -14.90 -23.63 50.52
CA ARG A 497 -15.15 -25.05 50.20
C ARG A 497 -14.48 -26.05 51.15
N LYS A 498 -13.53 -25.63 51.99
CA LYS A 498 -12.90 -26.51 53.00
C LYS A 498 -13.59 -26.49 54.36
N THR A 499 -14.57 -25.62 54.57
CA THR A 499 -15.33 -25.49 55.82
C THR A 499 -16.83 -25.78 55.64
N SER A 500 -17.20 -26.57 54.62
CA SER A 500 -18.56 -27.08 54.40
C SER A 500 -18.58 -28.58 54.51
#